data_AF-A0A0F8YLZ7-F1
#
_entry.id   AF-A0A0F8YLZ7-F1
#
_cell.length_a   1.000
_cell.length_b   1.000
_cell.length_c   1.000
_cell.angle_alpha   90.00
_cell.angle_beta   90.00
_cell.angle_gamma   90.00
#
_symmetry.space_group_name_H-M   'P 1'
#
loop_
_entity.id
_entity.type
_entity.pdbx_description
1 polymer ?
#
loop_
_entity_poly.entity_id
_entity_poly.type
_entity_poly.pdbx_seq_one_letter_code
_entity_poly.pdbx_strand_id
1 'polypeptide(L)'
;MFTKKTTRKSKSRVKPETKVKVDEPKIKKTVGIVGAIAMMTIWPNISVQEATCSCCGVMASAGLLDRIQALRDGCGFPIPFTSIYRCPDYNKKIGGSKLSLHLLSATREDNENHGAVDCGIDKSHSKNRWTILNVARQLGMNNFEVCDGHLHIGWAPHSHAMQNRLYWGVSK
;
A
#
# COMPACT_ATOMS: atom_id res chain seq x y z
N MET A 1 20.90 74.84 -21.05
CA MET A 1 20.18 75.10 -19.79
C MET A 1 19.40 73.85 -19.42
N PHE A 2 19.94 72.97 -18.56
CA PHE A 2 19.25 71.77 -18.08
C PHE A 2 18.76 72.00 -16.65
N THR A 3 17.45 71.96 -16.45
CA THR A 3 16.80 72.14 -15.15
C THR A 3 16.86 70.83 -14.35
N LYS A 4 17.44 70.88 -13.15
CA LYS A 4 17.48 69.75 -12.20
C LYS A 4 16.07 69.54 -11.62
N LYS A 5 15.40 68.44 -12.00
CA LYS A 5 14.19 67.96 -11.29
C LYS A 5 14.62 67.18 -10.04
N THR A 6 14.20 67.67 -8.87
CA THR A 6 14.35 67.02 -7.58
C THR A 6 13.28 65.93 -7.42
N THR A 7 13.68 64.69 -7.15
CA THR A 7 12.75 63.58 -6.87
C THR A 7 12.61 63.40 -5.36
N ARG A 8 11.38 63.59 -4.85
CA ARG A 8 10.97 63.31 -3.47
C ARG A 8 10.93 61.80 -3.25
N LYS A 9 11.75 61.26 -2.34
CA LYS A 9 11.63 59.88 -1.84
C LYS A 9 10.31 59.73 -1.07
N SER A 10 9.40 58.90 -1.57
CA SER A 10 8.24 58.44 -0.81
C SER A 10 8.68 57.36 0.20
N LYS A 11 8.39 57.58 1.47
CA LYS A 11 8.56 56.55 2.52
C LYS A 11 7.40 55.57 2.39
N SER A 12 7.66 54.33 1.98
CA SER A 12 6.67 53.26 2.02
C SER A 12 6.41 52.88 3.48
N ARG A 13 5.15 52.98 3.89
CA ARG A 13 4.67 52.59 5.21
C ARG A 13 4.48 51.08 5.22
N VAL A 14 5.42 50.35 5.84
CA VAL A 14 5.27 48.91 6.10
C VAL A 14 4.10 48.73 7.07
N LYS A 15 3.09 47.93 6.69
CA LYS A 15 1.99 47.52 7.58
C LYS A 15 2.53 46.52 8.61
N PRO A 16 2.10 46.59 9.88
CA PRO A 16 2.50 45.60 10.87
C PRO A 16 1.88 44.24 10.54
N GLU A 17 2.69 43.20 10.65
CA GLU A 17 2.29 41.80 10.44
C GLU A 17 1.23 41.39 11.46
N THR A 18 0.03 41.04 10.97
CA THR A 18 -1.00 40.42 11.77
C THR A 18 -0.56 39.01 12.16
N LYS A 19 -0.31 38.78 13.45
CA LYS A 19 -0.11 37.44 14.02
C LYS A 19 -1.34 36.59 13.71
N VAL A 20 -1.20 35.65 12.78
CA VAL A 20 -2.18 34.58 12.56
C VAL A 20 -2.13 33.69 13.80
N LYS A 21 -3.22 33.65 14.57
CA LYS A 21 -3.42 32.62 15.59
C LYS A 21 -3.71 31.32 14.86
N VAL A 22 -2.77 30.39 14.91
CA VAL A 22 -2.98 29.03 14.47
C VAL A 22 -3.70 28.34 15.62
N ASP A 23 -4.98 28.04 15.45
CA ASP A 23 -5.72 27.25 16.44
C ASP A 23 -5.10 25.85 16.48
N GLU A 24 -4.61 25.44 17.65
CA GLU A 24 -4.13 24.08 17.88
C GLU A 24 -5.27 23.09 17.57
N PRO A 25 -5.00 22.00 16.82
CA PRO A 25 -6.02 21.01 16.55
C PRO A 25 -6.43 20.32 17.85
N LYS A 26 -7.69 20.48 18.23
CA LYS A 26 -8.30 19.76 19.36
C LYS A 26 -8.25 18.26 19.09
N ILE A 27 -7.26 17.57 19.68
CA ILE A 27 -7.14 16.11 19.64
C ILE A 27 -8.36 15.50 20.33
N LYS A 28 -9.26 14.90 19.54
CA LYS A 28 -10.40 14.16 20.08
C LYS A 28 -9.93 12.81 20.63
N LYS A 29 -10.19 12.63 21.92
CA LYS A 29 -10.13 11.44 22.78
C LYS A 29 -9.75 10.10 22.12
N THR A 30 -8.60 9.60 22.58
CA THR A 30 -8.24 8.19 22.86
C THR A 30 -8.79 7.13 21.91
N VAL A 31 -8.16 6.98 20.75
CA VAL A 31 -8.03 5.65 20.12
C VAL A 31 -7.06 4.86 21.01
N GLY A 32 -7.48 3.71 21.55
CA GLY A 32 -6.60 2.86 22.34
C GLY A 32 -5.29 2.61 21.58
N ILE A 33 -4.15 2.57 22.27
CA ILE A 33 -2.80 2.50 21.68
C ILE A 33 -2.69 1.42 20.58
N VAL A 34 -3.42 0.31 20.72
CA VAL A 34 -3.50 -0.78 19.73
C VAL A 34 -4.20 -0.36 18.43
N GLY A 35 -5.30 0.40 18.51
CA GLY A 35 -6.02 0.90 17.34
C GLY A 35 -5.27 2.01 16.61
N ALA A 36 -4.44 2.78 17.31
CA ALA A 36 -3.62 3.82 16.70
C ALA A 36 -2.49 3.22 15.83
N ILE A 37 -1.85 2.13 16.27
CA ILE A 37 -0.80 1.43 15.50
C ILE A 37 -1.39 0.82 14.21
N ALA A 38 -2.60 0.26 14.27
CA ALA A 38 -3.28 -0.29 13.09
C ALA A 38 -3.58 0.78 12.01
N MET A 39 -3.70 2.05 12.41
CA MET A 39 -3.93 3.18 11.50
C MET A 39 -2.64 3.88 11.06
N MET A 40 -1.48 3.53 11.65
CA MET A 40 -0.19 4.08 11.22
C MET A 40 0.25 3.42 9.91
N THR A 41 0.46 4.27 8.91
CA THR A 41 0.93 3.88 7.59
C THR A 41 2.45 3.86 7.55
N ILE A 42 3.02 2.80 6.97
CA ILE A 42 4.47 2.68 6.77
C ILE A 42 4.89 2.96 5.33
N TRP A 43 3.97 2.75 4.38
CA TRP A 43 4.00 3.34 3.04
C TRP A 43 2.79 4.27 2.91
N PRO A 44 2.74 5.21 1.95
CA PRO A 44 1.71 6.24 1.88
C PRO A 44 0.28 5.71 2.05
N ASN A 45 -0.01 4.57 1.44
CA ASN A 45 -1.32 3.94 1.49
C ASN A 45 -1.26 2.50 2.01
N ILE A 46 -0.29 2.11 2.84
CA ILE A 46 -0.22 0.76 3.43
C ILE A 46 0.06 0.86 4.93
N SER A 47 -0.83 0.26 5.73
CA SER A 47 -0.69 0.19 7.19
C SER A 47 0.40 -0.79 7.62
N VAL A 48 0.93 -0.61 8.84
CA VAL A 48 1.84 -1.59 9.47
C VAL A 48 1.19 -2.97 9.54
N GLN A 49 -0.11 -3.04 9.81
CA GLN A 49 -0.85 -4.29 9.90
C GLN A 49 -0.94 -5.02 8.56
N GLU A 50 -1.17 -4.30 7.46
CA GLU A 50 -1.16 -4.89 6.11
C GLU A 50 0.23 -5.39 5.72
N ALA A 51 1.27 -4.63 6.07
CA ALA A 51 2.65 -4.90 5.69
C ALA A 51 3.32 -6.04 6.49
N THR A 52 2.74 -6.49 7.61
CA THR A 52 3.36 -7.45 8.53
C THR A 52 2.59 -8.76 8.62
N CYS A 53 3.30 -9.86 8.86
CA CYS A 53 2.67 -11.14 9.13
C CYS A 53 1.92 -11.09 10.47
N SER A 54 0.63 -11.44 10.45
CA SER A 54 -0.23 -11.46 11.64
C SER A 54 0.24 -12.41 12.75
N CYS A 55 1.14 -13.35 12.44
CA CYS A 55 1.67 -14.31 13.40
C CYS A 55 2.91 -13.79 14.14
N CYS A 56 3.88 -13.21 13.44
CA CYS A 56 5.18 -12.87 14.00
C CYS A 56 5.56 -11.40 13.89
N GLY A 57 4.75 -10.57 13.22
CA GLY A 57 5.01 -9.14 13.02
C GLY A 57 6.13 -8.84 12.02
N VAL A 58 6.75 -9.85 11.40
CA VAL A 58 7.77 -9.65 10.37
C VAL A 58 7.15 -8.97 9.15
N MET A 59 7.84 -7.94 8.67
CA MET A 59 7.41 -7.12 7.54
C MET A 59 7.78 -7.75 6.21
N ALA A 60 6.92 -7.52 5.20
CA ALA A 60 7.24 -7.82 3.81
C ALA A 60 8.43 -6.96 3.33
N SER A 61 9.12 -7.43 2.30
CA SER A 61 10.21 -6.69 1.64
C SER A 61 9.74 -5.35 1.07
N ALA A 62 10.64 -4.35 1.08
CA ALA A 62 10.37 -3.01 0.56
C ALA A 62 9.95 -3.04 -0.93
N GLY A 63 10.65 -3.79 -1.78
CA GLY A 63 10.31 -3.88 -3.20
C GLY A 63 8.94 -4.52 -3.48
N LEU A 64 8.45 -5.41 -2.62
CA LEU A 64 7.08 -5.92 -2.74
C LEU A 64 6.07 -4.85 -2.31
N LEU A 65 6.34 -4.13 -1.22
CA LEU A 65 5.49 -3.05 -0.75
C LEU A 65 5.39 -1.92 -1.79
N ASP A 66 6.45 -1.61 -2.51
CA ASP A 66 6.43 -0.65 -3.63
C ASP A 66 5.48 -1.10 -4.75
N ARG A 67 5.47 -2.39 -5.10
CA ARG A 67 4.54 -2.94 -6.11
C ARG A 67 3.09 -2.88 -5.64
N ILE A 68 2.85 -3.18 -4.37
CA ILE A 68 1.52 -3.16 -3.77
C ILE A 68 1.01 -1.72 -3.63
N GLN A 69 1.89 -0.78 -3.32
CA GLN A 69 1.58 0.65 -3.31
C GLN A 69 1.19 1.11 -4.73
N ALA A 70 1.99 0.79 -5.74
CA ALA A 70 1.67 1.09 -7.14
C ALA A 70 0.34 0.46 -7.60
N LEU A 71 0.02 -0.75 -7.12
CA LEU A 71 -1.27 -1.39 -7.39
C LEU A 71 -2.44 -0.58 -6.81
N ARG A 72 -2.34 -0.15 -5.55
CA ARG A 72 -3.38 0.65 -4.90
C ARG A 72 -3.55 2.01 -5.58
N ASP A 73 -2.44 2.66 -5.91
CA ASP A 73 -2.45 3.96 -6.60
C ASP A 73 -3.04 3.85 -8.01
N GLY A 74 -2.67 2.82 -8.77
CA GLY A 74 -3.18 2.59 -10.13
C GLY A 74 -4.66 2.23 -10.17
N CYS A 75 -5.22 1.64 -9.11
CA CYS A 75 -6.65 1.35 -9.04
C CYS A 75 -7.50 2.58 -8.71
N GLY A 76 -6.95 3.53 -7.94
CA GLY A 76 -7.65 4.78 -7.60
C GLY A 76 -8.80 4.61 -6.58
N PHE A 77 -8.86 3.48 -5.87
CA PHE A 77 -9.83 3.24 -4.79
C PHE A 77 -9.22 2.39 -3.66
N PRO A 78 -9.78 2.42 -2.43
CA PRO A 78 -9.30 1.58 -1.34
C PRO A 78 -9.43 0.09 -1.66
N ILE A 79 -8.32 -0.65 -1.56
CA ILE A 79 -8.29 -2.11 -1.71
C ILE A 79 -7.94 -2.71 -0.34
N PRO A 80 -8.81 -3.50 0.31
CA PRO A 80 -8.48 -4.10 1.59
C PRO A 80 -7.46 -5.23 1.39
N PHE A 81 -6.20 -4.99 1.76
CA PHE A 81 -5.17 -6.03 1.73
C PHE A 81 -5.26 -6.88 3.00
N THR A 82 -5.57 -8.16 2.85
CA THR A 82 -5.80 -9.06 3.99
C THR A 82 -4.58 -9.86 4.38
N SER A 83 -3.63 -10.06 3.45
CA SER A 83 -2.39 -10.80 3.69
C SER A 83 -1.36 -10.46 2.63
N ILE A 84 -0.23 -9.85 3.01
CA ILE A 84 0.92 -9.63 2.12
C ILE A 84 1.99 -10.71 2.35
N TYR A 85 2.56 -10.76 3.54
CA TYR A 85 3.56 -11.76 3.93
C TYR A 85 2.99 -12.79 4.91
N ARG A 86 3.43 -14.04 4.78
CA ARG A 86 3.17 -15.10 5.76
C ARG A 86 4.48 -15.78 6.13
N CYS A 87 4.74 -15.93 7.42
CA CYS A 87 5.82 -16.82 7.85
C CYS A 87 5.43 -18.29 7.56
N PRO A 88 6.42 -19.21 7.47
CA PRO A 88 6.15 -20.62 7.21
C PRO A 88 5.16 -21.26 8.20
N ASP A 89 5.26 -20.91 9.48
CA ASP A 89 4.39 -21.43 10.54
C ASP A 89 2.95 -20.97 10.36
N TYR A 90 2.74 -19.68 10.08
CA TYR A 90 1.40 -19.15 9.83
C TYR A 90 0.80 -19.72 8.55
N ASN A 91 1.57 -19.78 7.47
CA ASN A 91 1.13 -20.36 6.22
C ASN A 91 0.68 -21.81 6.41
N LYS A 92 1.45 -22.62 7.15
CA LYS A 92 1.07 -23.99 7.51
C LYS A 92 -0.18 -24.03 8.38
N LYS A 93 -0.27 -23.16 9.40
CA LYS A 93 -1.42 -23.06 10.32
C LYS A 93 -2.74 -22.85 9.58
N ILE A 94 -2.74 -22.04 8.52
CA ILE A 94 -3.95 -21.77 7.71
C ILE A 94 -4.11 -22.70 6.50
N GLY A 95 -3.31 -23.78 6.42
CA GLY A 95 -3.40 -24.76 5.34
C GLY A 95 -2.89 -24.27 3.98
N GLY A 96 -2.01 -23.26 3.96
CA GLY A 96 -1.41 -22.72 2.74
C GLY A 96 -0.43 -23.68 2.08
N SER A 97 -0.27 -23.54 0.76
CA SER A 97 0.68 -24.35 -0.03
C SER A 97 2.13 -24.10 0.38
N LYS A 98 2.98 -25.13 0.30
CA LYS A 98 4.44 -24.99 0.44
C LYS A 98 5.06 -24.16 -0.69
N LEU A 99 4.36 -24.03 -1.82
CA LEU A 99 4.75 -23.20 -2.96
C LEU A 99 4.07 -21.82 -2.92
N SER A 100 3.52 -21.40 -1.77
CA SER A 100 2.82 -20.11 -1.68
C SER A 100 3.78 -18.94 -1.89
N LEU A 101 3.38 -18.00 -2.74
CA LEU A 101 4.14 -16.77 -2.99
C LEU A 101 4.18 -15.86 -1.75
N HIS A 102 3.25 -15.98 -0.80
CA HIS A 102 3.33 -15.24 0.47
C HIS A 102 4.56 -15.59 1.31
N LEU A 103 5.24 -16.70 1.03
CA LEU A 103 6.47 -17.11 1.71
C LEU A 103 7.71 -16.42 1.14
N LEU A 104 7.63 -15.85 -0.08
CA LEU A 104 8.80 -15.30 -0.77
C LEU A 104 9.24 -13.95 -0.20
N SER A 105 8.30 -13.14 0.31
CA SER A 105 8.60 -11.75 0.71
C SER A 105 9.28 -11.61 2.06
N ALA A 106 9.88 -12.68 2.57
CA ALA A 106 10.86 -12.55 3.64
C ALA A 106 12.10 -11.81 3.12
N THR A 107 12.79 -11.11 4.01
CA THR A 107 13.92 -10.17 3.84
C THR A 107 15.19 -10.75 3.16
N ARG A 108 15.05 -11.63 2.17
CA ARG A 108 16.15 -12.12 1.33
C ARG A 108 16.28 -11.18 0.13
N GLU A 109 17.50 -10.70 -0.10
CA GLU A 109 17.80 -9.74 -1.17
C GLU A 109 17.35 -10.23 -2.56
N ASP A 110 17.40 -11.54 -2.81
CA ASP A 110 17.00 -12.15 -4.08
C ASP A 110 15.48 -12.18 -4.33
N ASN A 111 14.67 -11.94 -3.30
CA ASN A 111 13.21 -11.95 -3.36
C ASN A 111 12.59 -10.59 -3.06
N GLU A 112 13.38 -9.52 -3.04
CA GLU A 112 12.91 -8.19 -2.63
C GLU A 112 11.66 -7.71 -3.40
N ASN A 113 11.54 -8.11 -4.67
CA ASN A 113 10.46 -7.74 -5.59
C ASN A 113 9.37 -8.82 -5.75
N HIS A 114 9.50 -9.95 -5.07
CA HIS A 114 8.66 -11.13 -5.29
C HIS A 114 7.78 -11.42 -4.07
N GLY A 115 6.61 -11.99 -4.34
CA GLY A 115 5.68 -12.40 -3.30
C GLY A 115 4.24 -12.28 -3.76
N ALA A 116 3.33 -12.06 -2.82
CA ALA A 116 1.92 -11.95 -3.12
C ALA A 116 1.17 -11.00 -2.19
N VAL A 117 -0.05 -10.66 -2.60
CA VAL A 117 -1.05 -9.99 -1.77
C VAL A 117 -2.42 -10.62 -2.00
N ASP A 118 -3.13 -10.87 -0.91
CA ASP A 118 -4.56 -11.18 -0.95
C ASP A 118 -5.36 -9.90 -0.74
N CYS A 119 -6.31 -9.68 -1.64
CA CYS A 119 -7.25 -8.56 -1.60
C CYS A 119 -8.63 -9.09 -1.25
N GLY A 120 -9.25 -8.53 -0.21
CA GLY A 120 -10.67 -8.71 0.04
C GLY A 120 -11.47 -8.06 -1.09
N ILE A 121 -12.45 -8.79 -1.63
CA ILE A 121 -13.34 -8.25 -2.66
C ILE A 121 -14.78 -8.54 -2.30
N ASP A 122 -15.65 -7.56 -2.54
CA ASP A 122 -17.08 -7.75 -2.48
C ASP A 122 -17.57 -8.31 -3.83
N LYS A 123 -18.34 -9.41 -3.76
CA LYS A 123 -18.98 -10.06 -4.91
C LYS A 123 -19.84 -9.10 -5.75
N SER A 124 -20.40 -8.07 -5.12
CA SER A 124 -21.23 -7.07 -5.80
C SER A 124 -20.44 -6.08 -6.66
N HIS A 125 -19.10 -6.00 -6.48
CA HIS A 125 -18.23 -5.01 -7.11
C HIS A 125 -17.35 -5.61 -8.22
N SER A 126 -17.98 -6.25 -9.22
CA SER A 126 -17.27 -6.91 -10.33
C SER A 126 -16.34 -5.97 -11.13
N LYS A 127 -16.69 -4.68 -11.25
CA LYS A 127 -15.83 -3.66 -11.90
C LYS A 127 -14.49 -3.48 -11.19
N ASN A 128 -14.49 -3.41 -9.86
CA ASN A 128 -13.26 -3.23 -9.08
C ASN A 128 -12.33 -4.43 -9.27
N ARG A 129 -12.88 -5.65 -9.29
CA ARG A 129 -12.11 -6.87 -9.58
C ARG A 129 -11.38 -6.75 -10.92
N TRP A 130 -12.08 -6.37 -11.99
CA TRP A 130 -11.48 -6.20 -13.31
C TRP A 130 -10.42 -5.11 -13.34
N THR A 131 -10.65 -3.97 -12.67
CA THR A 131 -9.65 -2.91 -12.55
C THR A 131 -8.38 -3.40 -11.86
N ILE A 132 -8.52 -4.09 -10.72
CA ILE A 132 -7.37 -4.63 -9.98
C ILE A 132 -6.57 -5.60 -10.86
N LEU A 133 -7.25 -6.53 -11.54
CA LEU A 133 -6.59 -7.48 -12.45
C LEU A 133 -5.82 -6.77 -13.56
N ASN A 134 -6.41 -5.74 -14.19
CA ASN A 134 -5.77 -5.01 -15.28
C ASN A 134 -4.54 -4.23 -14.81
N VAL A 135 -4.66 -3.50 -13.69
CA VAL A 135 -3.54 -2.75 -13.10
C VAL A 135 -2.43 -3.71 -12.67
N ALA A 136 -2.76 -4.82 -11.99
CA ALA A 136 -1.77 -5.81 -11.58
C ALA A 136 -0.99 -6.37 -12.78
N ARG A 137 -1.66 -6.70 -13.89
CA ARG A 137 -1.00 -7.16 -15.12
C ARG A 137 -0.03 -6.11 -15.69
N GLN A 138 -0.41 -4.84 -15.69
CA GLN A 138 0.48 -3.75 -16.14
C GLN A 138 1.71 -3.60 -15.25
N LEU A 139 1.60 -3.94 -13.96
CA LEU A 139 2.70 -3.96 -12.99
C LEU A 139 3.54 -5.25 -13.02
N GLY A 140 3.43 -6.03 -14.09
CA GLY A 140 4.26 -7.23 -14.31
C GLY A 140 3.91 -8.43 -13.43
N MET A 141 2.71 -8.41 -12.83
CA MET A 141 2.22 -9.55 -12.06
C MET A 141 2.02 -10.77 -12.96
N ASN A 142 2.37 -11.97 -12.48
CA ASN A 142 2.32 -13.21 -13.27
C ASN A 142 1.68 -14.43 -12.58
N ASN A 143 1.07 -14.27 -11.41
CA ASN A 143 0.26 -15.29 -10.75
C ASN A 143 -1.05 -14.73 -10.20
N PHE A 144 -2.18 -15.40 -10.44
CA PHE A 144 -3.50 -15.00 -9.94
C PHE A 144 -4.27 -16.18 -9.36
N GLU A 145 -5.02 -15.94 -8.28
CA GLU A 145 -6.16 -16.78 -7.87
C GLU A 145 -7.39 -15.89 -7.69
N VAL A 146 -8.39 -16.06 -8.54
CA VAL A 146 -9.63 -15.28 -8.49
C VAL A 146 -10.73 -16.13 -7.86
N CYS A 147 -11.11 -15.75 -6.65
CA CYS A 147 -12.20 -16.39 -5.93
C CYS A 147 -13.41 -15.46 -5.81
N ASP A 148 -14.48 -15.96 -5.20
CA ASP A 148 -15.71 -15.20 -4.98
C ASP A 148 -15.57 -14.21 -3.79
N GLY A 149 -14.77 -14.51 -2.76
CA GLY A 149 -14.53 -13.61 -1.61
C GLY A 149 -13.13 -12.97 -1.54
N HIS A 150 -12.16 -13.43 -2.34
CA HIS A 150 -10.80 -12.89 -2.35
C HIS A 150 -10.17 -12.91 -3.74
N LEU A 151 -9.16 -12.08 -3.93
CA LEU A 151 -8.27 -12.08 -5.08
C LEU A 151 -6.82 -12.22 -4.61
N HIS A 152 -6.13 -13.26 -5.05
CA HIS A 152 -4.69 -13.45 -4.87
C HIS A 152 -3.94 -12.88 -6.08
N ILE A 153 -2.92 -12.07 -5.81
CA ILE A 153 -2.07 -11.37 -6.79
C ILE A 153 -0.63 -11.69 -6.46
N GLY A 154 0.11 -12.28 -7.39
CA GLY A 154 1.46 -12.78 -7.14
C GLY A 154 2.51 -12.37 -8.18
N TRP A 155 3.63 -11.85 -7.71
CA TRP A 155 4.85 -11.62 -8.50
C TRP A 155 5.82 -12.77 -8.25
N ALA A 156 5.72 -13.82 -9.06
CA ALA A 156 6.58 -14.99 -8.97
C ALA A 156 7.89 -14.77 -9.74
N PRO A 157 9.05 -15.19 -9.21
CA PRO A 157 10.29 -15.29 -9.98
C PRO A 157 10.13 -16.20 -11.20
N HIS A 158 10.96 -16.01 -12.22
CA HIS A 158 10.88 -16.83 -13.44
C HIS A 158 11.10 -18.32 -13.20
N SER A 159 11.88 -18.69 -12.18
CA SER A 159 12.15 -20.07 -11.81
C SER A 159 11.08 -20.71 -10.90
N HIS A 160 10.08 -19.94 -10.47
CA HIS A 160 9.13 -20.40 -9.45
C HIS A 160 7.97 -21.18 -10.06
N ALA A 161 7.56 -22.29 -9.43
CA ALA A 161 6.50 -23.18 -9.96
C ALA A 161 5.13 -22.51 -10.18
N MET A 162 4.86 -21.42 -9.46
CA MET A 162 3.63 -20.61 -9.56
C MET A 162 3.68 -19.54 -10.66
N GLN A 163 4.80 -19.41 -11.38
CA GLN A 163 4.93 -18.47 -12.49
C GLN A 163 3.87 -18.73 -13.58
N ASN A 164 3.26 -17.66 -14.09
CA ASN A 164 2.27 -17.68 -15.17
C ASN A 164 1.05 -18.58 -14.89
N ARG A 165 0.65 -18.71 -13.62
CA ARG A 165 -0.55 -19.48 -13.25
C ARG A 165 -1.74 -18.55 -12.99
N LEU A 166 -2.91 -18.99 -13.44
CA LEU A 166 -4.19 -18.34 -13.20
C LEU A 166 -5.17 -19.41 -12.72
N TYR A 167 -5.71 -19.21 -11.52
CA TYR A 167 -6.71 -20.07 -10.91
C TYR A 167 -8.03 -19.30 -10.77
N TRP A 168 -9.13 -20.02 -10.98
CA TRP A 168 -10.49 -19.53 -10.72
C TRP A 168 -11.15 -20.49 -9.74
N GLY A 169 -11.78 -19.98 -8.70
CA GLY A 169 -12.32 -20.82 -7.64
C GLY A 169 -13.42 -20.18 -6.82
N VAL A 170 -13.86 -20.94 -5.82
CA VAL A 170 -14.71 -20.48 -4.73
C VAL A 170 -13.84 -20.41 -3.48
N SER A 171 -13.95 -19.32 -2.73
CA SER A 171 -13.29 -19.19 -1.44
C SER A 171 -13.77 -20.32 -0.53
N LYS A 172 -12.83 -20.96 0.17
CA LYS A 172 -13.14 -21.97 1.18
C LYS A 172 -13.77 -21.35 2.41
#